data_AF-A0A817PCH4-F1
#
_entry.id   AF-A0A817PCH4-F1
#
_cell.length_a   1.000
_cell.length_b   1.000
_cell.length_c   1.000
_cell.angle_alpha   90.00
_cell.angle_beta   90.00
_cell.angle_gamma   90.00
#
_symmetry.space_group_name_H-M   'P 1'
#
loop_
_entity.id
_entity.type
_entity.pdbx_description
1 polymer ?
#
loop_
_entity_poly.entity_id
_entity_poly.type
_entity_poly.pdbx_seq_one_letter_code
_entity_poly.pdbx_strand_id
1 'polypeptide(L)'
;MFSYDFVALPKQSIIEALDIWREEKLKLAEHEATQKALEKEMPSPPRHIMLQALGSGYTAERFVLESLRKISASDLEVTLLLLPFDYNYVLNVLYFFLIKIHHGVLTSSHQYLNIVEQLRTRCMDTVEKLRNNVGFNLAGLKLIRRQIEEQNDVILFADATQKLTSNEAKKRKKRKIISCYFDY
;
A
#
# COMPACT_ATOMS: atom_id res chain seq x y z
N MET A 1 8.60 -12.63 37.75
CA MET A 1 7.63 -13.65 37.29
C MET A 1 6.30 -12.93 37.06
N PHE A 2 6.19 -12.18 35.96
CA PHE A 2 4.94 -11.52 35.55
C PHE A 2 4.49 -12.24 34.28
N SER A 3 3.77 -13.34 34.48
CA SER A 3 3.02 -14.00 33.42
C SER A 3 1.82 -13.12 33.12
N TYR A 4 2.02 -12.12 32.25
CA TYR A 4 0.92 -11.46 31.57
C TYR A 4 0.40 -12.47 30.54
N ASP A 5 -0.45 -13.39 30.99
CA ASP A 5 -1.40 -14.07 30.12
C ASP A 5 -2.48 -13.05 29.72
N PHE A 6 -2.04 -12.02 29.00
CA PHE A 6 -2.91 -11.16 28.19
C PHE A 6 -3.24 -11.95 26.93
N VAL A 7 -4.02 -13.03 27.10
CA VAL A 7 -4.66 -13.68 25.96
C VAL A 7 -5.86 -12.82 25.57
N ALA A 8 -5.59 -11.60 25.11
CA ALA A 8 -6.53 -10.93 24.22
C ALA A 8 -6.70 -11.87 23.02
N LEU A 9 -7.95 -12.10 22.62
CA LEU A 9 -8.23 -12.92 21.46
C LEU A 9 -7.36 -12.41 20.29
N PRO A 10 -6.74 -13.28 19.48
CA PRO A 10 -5.89 -12.89 18.35
C PRO A 10 -6.52 -11.75 17.50
N LYS A 11 -7.85 -11.79 17.37
CA LYS A 11 -8.69 -10.72 16.81
C LYS A 11 -8.55 -9.36 17.46
N GLN A 12 -8.71 -9.27 18.77
CA GLN A 12 -8.68 -7.99 19.51
C GLN A 12 -7.30 -7.34 19.37
N SER A 13 -6.23 -8.14 19.44
CA SER A 13 -4.84 -7.67 19.27
C SER A 13 -4.57 -7.09 17.87
N ILE A 14 -5.06 -7.75 16.81
CA ILE A 14 -4.92 -7.23 15.44
C ILE A 14 -5.75 -5.95 15.24
N ILE A 15 -6.99 -5.91 15.73
CA ILE A 15 -7.86 -4.75 15.58
C ILE A 15 -7.25 -3.55 16.29
N GLU A 16 -6.82 -3.73 17.54
CA GLU A 16 -6.14 -2.68 18.32
C GLU A 16 -4.88 -2.18 17.61
N ALA A 17 -4.06 -3.09 17.08
CA ALA A 17 -2.86 -2.70 16.32
C ALA A 17 -3.20 -1.94 15.03
N LEU A 18 -4.26 -2.33 14.32
CA LEU A 18 -4.72 -1.65 13.11
C LEU A 18 -5.34 -0.29 13.40
N ASP A 19 -6.04 -0.14 14.52
CA ASP A 19 -6.62 1.13 14.95
C ASP A 19 -5.53 2.13 15.34
N ILE A 20 -4.52 1.68 16.08
CA ILE A 20 -3.33 2.49 16.40
C ILE A 20 -2.61 2.93 15.12
N TRP A 21 -2.46 2.03 14.14
CA TRP A 21 -1.85 2.37 12.86
C TRP A 21 -2.68 3.39 12.06
N ARG A 22 -4.01 3.22 12.04
CA ARG A 22 -4.93 4.16 11.38
C ARG A 22 -4.84 5.54 12.02
N GLU A 23 -4.86 5.61 13.34
CA GLU A 23 -4.71 6.86 14.08
C GLU A 23 -3.36 7.54 13.84
N GLU A 24 -2.25 6.78 13.81
CA GLU A 24 -0.94 7.36 13.46
C GLU A 24 -0.91 7.91 12.03
N LYS A 25 -1.48 7.18 11.05
CA LYS A 25 -1.53 7.66 9.66
C LYS A 25 -2.42 8.91 9.52
N LEU A 26 -3.53 8.96 10.23
CA LEU A 26 -4.44 10.11 10.21
C LEU A 26 -3.78 11.34 10.84
N LYS A 27 -3.13 11.19 12.01
CA LYS A 27 -2.34 12.26 12.63
C LYS A 27 -1.24 12.75 11.69
N LEU A 28 -0.49 11.84 11.07
CA LEU A 28 0.56 12.22 10.10
C LEU A 28 0.00 13.01 8.91
N ALA A 29 -1.18 12.62 8.40
CA ALA A 29 -1.83 13.32 7.30
C ALA A 29 -2.33 14.72 7.70
N GLU A 30 -2.91 14.86 8.89
CA GLU A 30 -3.33 16.16 9.44
C GLU A 30 -2.12 17.08 9.70
N HIS A 31 -1.01 16.52 10.19
CA HIS A 31 0.24 17.25 10.36
C HIS A 31 0.85 17.66 9.02
N GLU A 32 0.83 16.80 8.01
CA GLU A 32 1.31 17.15 6.66
C GLU A 32 0.43 18.23 6.01
N ALA A 33 -0.90 18.15 6.20
CA ALA A 33 -1.84 19.15 5.69
C ALA A 33 -1.66 20.50 6.38
N THR A 34 -1.49 20.53 7.70
CA THR A 34 -1.23 21.75 8.47
C THR A 34 0.16 22.31 8.19
N GLN A 35 1.19 21.48 8.02
CA GLN A 35 2.54 21.91 7.64
C GLN A 35 2.58 22.53 6.24
N LYS A 36 1.89 21.93 5.26
CA LYS A 36 1.75 22.50 3.92
C LYS A 36 0.94 23.80 3.90
N ALA A 37 -0.04 23.94 4.79
CA ALA A 37 -0.84 25.16 4.91
C ALA A 37 -0.10 26.31 5.62
N LEU A 38 0.87 26.02 6.50
CA LEU A 38 1.50 27.02 7.37
C LEU A 38 2.93 27.43 6.95
N GLU A 39 3.56 26.77 5.96
CA GLU A 39 4.96 27.01 5.53
C GLU A 39 5.95 27.17 6.73
N LYS A 40 5.72 26.42 7.82
CA LYS A 40 6.58 26.39 9.01
C LYS A 40 6.76 24.96 9.51
N GLU A 41 7.99 24.62 9.89
CA GLU A 41 8.32 23.33 10.50
C GLU A 41 7.66 23.21 11.88
N MET A 42 6.59 22.44 11.95
CA MET A 42 5.90 22.11 13.19
C MET A 42 6.60 20.93 13.88
N PRO A 43 6.59 20.88 15.22
CA PRO A 43 7.10 19.72 15.95
C PRO A 43 6.28 18.47 15.61
N SER A 44 6.97 17.33 15.54
CA SER A 44 6.38 16.04 15.18
C SER A 44 5.17 15.68 16.07
N PRO A 45 4.10 15.08 15.50
CA PRO A 45 2.93 14.63 16.26
C PRO A 45 3.27 13.89 17.55
N PRO A 46 2.51 14.09 18.64
CA PRO A 46 2.59 13.20 19.79
C PRO A 46 2.19 11.79 19.37
N ARG A 47 3.14 10.84 19.48
CA ARG A 47 2.94 9.42 19.15
C ARG A 47 1.92 8.77 20.09
N HIS A 48 1.27 7.71 19.63
CA HIS A 48 0.33 6.95 20.46
C HIS A 48 1.01 6.40 21.73
N ILE A 49 0.32 6.41 22.88
CA ILE A 49 0.88 6.06 24.21
C ILE A 49 1.47 4.65 24.21
N MET A 50 0.82 3.69 23.54
CA MET A 50 1.35 2.33 23.43
C MET A 50 2.64 2.22 22.63
N LEU A 51 2.83 3.06 21.60
CA LEU A 51 4.06 3.09 20.82
C LEU A 51 5.19 3.77 21.59
N GLN A 52 4.87 4.77 22.41
CA GLN A 52 5.83 5.37 23.33
C GLN A 52 6.31 4.38 24.40
N ALA A 53 5.41 3.54 24.91
CA ALA A 53 5.73 2.50 25.90
C ALA A 53 6.63 1.39 25.33
N LEU A 54 6.51 1.04 24.04
CA LEU A 54 7.39 0.08 23.37
C LEU A 54 8.77 0.65 22.98
N GLY A 55 8.96 1.97 23.07
CA GLY A 55 10.24 2.65 22.85
C GLY A 55 10.34 3.46 21.56
N SER A 56 11.33 4.36 21.50
CA SER A 56 11.47 5.42 20.49
C SER A 56 11.70 4.95 19.05
N GLY A 57 12.01 3.68 18.82
CA GLY A 57 12.24 3.07 17.49
C GLY A 57 11.10 2.19 16.95
N TYR A 58 9.96 2.10 17.66
CA TYR A 58 8.80 1.34 17.21
C TYR A 58 7.87 2.22 16.36
N THR A 59 7.77 1.89 15.06
CA THR A 59 6.77 2.45 14.14
C THR A 59 5.46 1.66 14.27
N ALA A 60 4.28 2.28 14.09
CA ALA A 60 3.01 1.53 14.06
C ALA A 60 3.03 0.33 13.10
N GLU A 61 3.75 0.43 11.97
CA GLU A 61 3.90 -0.69 11.03
C GLU A 61 4.61 -1.90 11.66
N ARG A 62 5.62 -1.67 12.50
CA ARG A 62 6.29 -2.76 13.24
C ARG A 62 5.40 -3.34 14.34
N PHE A 63 4.56 -2.51 14.96
CA PHE A 63 3.61 -2.98 15.97
C PHE A 63 2.57 -3.93 15.36
N VAL A 64 1.99 -3.56 14.22
CA VAL A 64 1.07 -4.43 13.47
C VAL A 64 1.75 -5.74 13.06
N LEU A 65 2.99 -5.68 12.58
CA LEU A 65 3.75 -6.88 12.19
C LEU A 65 4.04 -7.81 13.37
N GLU A 66 4.37 -7.26 14.53
CA GLU A 66 4.62 -8.08 15.73
C GLU A 66 3.33 -8.69 16.28
N SER A 67 2.21 -7.96 16.22
CA SER A 67 0.88 -8.49 16.55
C SER A 67 0.46 -9.61 15.59
N LEU A 68 0.77 -9.49 14.29
CA LEU A 68 0.55 -10.56 13.31
C LEU A 68 1.46 -11.77 13.54
N ARG A 69 2.74 -11.54 13.89
CA ARG A 69 3.74 -12.59 14.11
C ARG A 69 3.43 -13.45 15.34
N LYS A 70 2.76 -12.87 16.34
CA LYS A 70 2.33 -13.58 17.56
C LYS A 70 1.18 -14.56 17.32
N ILE A 71 0.49 -14.46 16.19
CA ILE A 71 -0.72 -15.25 15.92
C ILE A 71 -0.36 -16.50 15.14
N SER A 72 -0.88 -17.65 15.59
CA SER A 72 -0.73 -18.91 14.88
C SER A 72 -1.36 -18.82 13.48
N ALA A 73 -0.75 -19.48 12.50
CA ALA A 73 -1.28 -19.57 11.15
C ALA A 73 -2.74 -20.07 11.09
N SER A 74 -3.12 -20.97 12.01
CA SER A 74 -4.49 -21.49 12.14
C SER A 74 -5.49 -20.41 12.56
N ASP A 75 -5.06 -19.53 13.46
CA ASP A 75 -5.93 -18.55 14.11
C ASP A 75 -5.99 -17.27 13.30
N LEU A 76 -5.00 -17.05 12.44
CA LEU A 76 -4.89 -15.89 11.57
C LEU A 76 -6.04 -15.82 10.56
N GLU A 77 -6.42 -16.95 9.95
CA GLU A 77 -7.52 -17.03 8.99
C GLU A 77 -8.87 -16.67 9.66
N VAL A 78 -9.16 -17.30 10.79
CA VAL A 78 -10.35 -17.05 11.59
C VAL A 78 -10.41 -15.59 12.04
N THR A 79 -9.26 -15.06 12.47
CA THR A 79 -9.13 -13.68 12.93
C THR A 79 -9.35 -12.67 11.80
N LEU A 80 -8.80 -12.93 10.61
CA LEU A 80 -8.99 -12.06 9.44
C LEU A 80 -10.45 -12.05 8.98
N LEU A 81 -11.14 -13.19 9.07
CA LEU A 81 -12.55 -13.32 8.72
C LEU A 81 -13.45 -12.55 9.69
N LEU A 82 -13.02 -12.39 10.95
CA LEU A 82 -13.74 -11.69 12.01
C LEU A 82 -13.53 -10.17 12.00
N LEU A 83 -12.66 -9.63 11.12
CA LEU A 83 -12.44 -8.20 11.00
C LEU A 83 -13.67 -7.48 10.42
N PRO A 84 -14.05 -6.31 10.96
CA PRO A 84 -15.06 -5.46 10.34
C PRO A 84 -14.72 -5.12 8.88
N PHE A 85 -15.73 -4.97 8.02
CA PHE A 85 -15.53 -4.70 6.58
C PHE A 85 -14.79 -3.39 6.26
N ASP A 86 -14.55 -2.51 7.25
CA ASP A 86 -13.92 -1.19 7.06
C ASP A 86 -12.40 -1.25 6.77
N TYR A 87 -11.77 -2.43 6.79
CA TYR A 87 -10.33 -2.59 6.54
C TYR A 87 -9.99 -3.06 5.11
N ASN A 88 -10.92 -2.96 4.15
CA ASN A 88 -10.79 -3.47 2.77
C ASN A 88 -9.45 -3.20 2.06
N TYR A 89 -8.85 -2.02 2.23
CA TYR A 89 -7.56 -1.69 1.60
C TYR A 89 -6.38 -2.41 2.26
N VAL A 90 -6.40 -2.50 3.59
CA VAL A 90 -5.37 -3.20 4.38
C VAL A 90 -5.51 -4.71 4.20
N LEU A 91 -6.75 -5.20 4.08
CA LEU A 91 -7.07 -6.60 3.80
C LEU A 91 -6.46 -7.05 2.47
N ASN A 92 -6.57 -6.29 1.38
CA ASN A 92 -5.96 -6.69 0.09
C ASN A 92 -4.44 -6.86 0.17
N VAL A 93 -3.75 -5.97 0.91
CA VAL A 93 -2.29 -6.04 1.09
C VAL A 93 -1.91 -7.20 2.01
N LEU A 94 -2.65 -7.40 3.11
CA LEU A 94 -2.46 -8.54 4.01
C LEU A 94 -2.74 -9.87 3.30
N TYR A 95 -3.81 -9.98 2.52
CA TYR A 95 -4.16 -11.19 1.76
C TYR A 95 -3.05 -11.59 0.80
N PHE A 96 -2.45 -10.62 0.09
CA PHE A 96 -1.31 -10.91 -0.79
C PHE A 96 -0.09 -11.39 -0.01
N PHE A 97 0.13 -10.85 1.19
CA PHE A 97 1.22 -11.25 2.07
C PHE A 97 0.98 -12.64 2.68
N LEU A 98 -0.25 -12.94 3.08
CA LEU A 98 -0.72 -14.25 3.55
C LEU A 98 -0.54 -15.33 2.47
N ILE A 99 -0.94 -15.05 1.23
CA ILE A 99 -0.74 -15.97 0.10
C ILE A 99 0.76 -16.21 -0.14
N LYS A 100 1.60 -15.17 0.01
CA LYS A 100 3.06 -15.32 -0.12
C LYS A 100 3.69 -16.15 0.99
N ILE A 101 3.25 -15.99 2.25
CA ILE A 101 3.79 -16.76 3.39
C ILE A 101 3.31 -18.21 3.36
N HIS A 102 2.04 -18.43 3.05
CA HIS A 102 1.41 -19.75 3.07
C HIS A 102 1.41 -20.45 1.71
N HIS A 103 2.14 -19.93 0.72
CA HIS A 103 2.18 -20.50 -0.64
C HIS A 103 2.46 -22.00 -0.64
N GLY A 104 3.36 -22.48 0.21
CA GLY A 104 3.67 -23.91 0.33
C GLY A 104 2.46 -24.76 0.74
N VAL A 105 1.77 -24.38 1.81
CA VAL A 105 0.60 -25.11 2.36
C VAL A 105 -0.63 -24.98 1.43
N LEU A 106 -0.81 -23.80 0.83
CA LEU A 106 -1.90 -23.51 -0.11
C LEU A 106 -1.73 -24.29 -1.43
N THR A 107 -0.50 -24.47 -1.90
CA THR A 107 -0.22 -25.23 -3.14
C THR A 107 -0.36 -26.74 -2.93
N SER A 108 -0.13 -27.23 -1.70
CA SER A 108 -0.28 -28.65 -1.37
C SER A 108 -1.73 -29.14 -1.30
N SER A 109 -2.69 -28.24 -1.12
CA SER A 109 -4.09 -28.61 -0.85
C SER A 109 -5.00 -28.26 -2.03
N HIS A 110 -5.52 -29.29 -2.70
CA HIS A 110 -6.26 -29.18 -3.97
C HIS A 110 -7.53 -28.30 -3.90
N GLN A 111 -8.13 -28.16 -2.71
CA GLN A 111 -9.32 -27.33 -2.48
C GLN A 111 -9.01 -25.82 -2.51
N TYR A 112 -7.85 -25.41 -2.03
CA TYR A 112 -7.45 -23.99 -1.99
C TYR A 112 -6.90 -23.51 -3.32
N LEU A 113 -6.35 -24.40 -4.15
CA LEU A 113 -5.89 -24.06 -5.51
C LEU A 113 -7.01 -23.43 -6.35
N ASN A 114 -8.23 -23.96 -6.27
CA ASN A 114 -9.37 -23.42 -7.04
C ASN A 114 -9.76 -22.01 -6.54
N ILE A 115 -9.70 -21.77 -5.23
CA ILE A 115 -10.01 -20.47 -4.63
C ILE A 115 -8.95 -19.43 -5.02
N VAL A 116 -7.67 -19.81 -4.99
CA VAL A 116 -6.55 -18.94 -5.40
C VAL A 116 -6.62 -18.62 -6.88
N GLU A 117 -6.96 -19.59 -7.74
CA GLU A 117 -7.11 -19.36 -9.18
C GLU A 117 -8.29 -18.42 -9.47
N GLN A 118 -9.43 -18.60 -8.79
CA GLN A 118 -10.57 -17.68 -8.91
C GLN A 118 -10.22 -16.26 -8.44
N LEU A 119 -9.47 -16.13 -7.35
CA LEU A 119 -8.99 -14.84 -6.86
C LEU A 119 -8.04 -14.17 -7.85
N ARG A 120 -7.11 -14.96 -8.43
CA ARG A 120 -6.18 -14.50 -9.46
C ARG A 120 -6.94 -13.96 -10.66
N THR A 121 -7.90 -14.70 -11.20
CA THR A 121 -8.69 -14.27 -12.36
C THR A 121 -9.44 -12.97 -12.06
N ARG A 122 -10.16 -12.90 -10.94
CA ARG A 122 -10.90 -11.66 -10.56
C ARG A 122 -9.99 -10.46 -10.36
N CYS A 123 -8.82 -10.66 -9.77
CA CYS A 123 -7.84 -9.59 -9.58
C CYS A 123 -7.29 -9.10 -10.93
N MET A 124 -6.90 -10.02 -11.81
CA MET A 124 -6.41 -9.69 -13.15
C MET A 124 -7.47 -8.97 -13.98
N ASP A 125 -8.72 -9.44 -13.96
CA ASP A 125 -9.84 -8.79 -14.65
C ASP A 125 -10.07 -7.37 -14.14
N THR A 126 -9.95 -7.15 -12.82
CA THR A 126 -10.13 -5.84 -12.20
C THR A 126 -9.00 -4.89 -12.59
N VAL A 127 -7.75 -5.35 -12.53
CA VAL A 127 -6.58 -4.59 -12.95
C VAL A 127 -6.66 -4.23 -14.44
N GLU A 128 -7.10 -5.17 -15.27
CA GLU A 128 -7.26 -4.95 -16.70
C GLU A 128 -8.36 -3.92 -16.98
N LYS A 129 -9.53 -4.02 -16.33
CA LYS A 129 -10.60 -3.02 -16.44
C LYS A 129 -10.13 -1.63 -16.03
N LEU A 130 -9.42 -1.53 -14.91
CA LEU A 130 -8.86 -0.26 -14.44
C LEU A 130 -7.84 0.30 -15.45
N ARG A 131 -6.92 -0.55 -15.94
CA ARG A 131 -5.94 -0.17 -16.97
C ARG A 131 -6.62 0.32 -18.24
N ASN A 132 -7.67 -0.36 -18.69
CA ASN A 132 -8.40 0.00 -19.89
C ASN A 132 -9.16 1.32 -19.71
N ASN A 133 -9.80 1.54 -18.56
CA ASN A 133 -10.46 2.82 -18.25
C ASN A 133 -9.44 3.98 -18.20
N VAL A 134 -8.32 3.80 -17.51
CA VAL A 134 -7.26 4.82 -17.45
C VAL A 134 -6.66 5.04 -18.85
N GLY A 135 -6.44 3.98 -19.62
CA GLY A 135 -5.93 4.04 -20.98
C GLY A 135 -6.87 4.78 -21.94
N PHE A 136 -8.16 4.49 -21.87
CA PHE A 136 -9.19 5.16 -22.65
C PHE A 136 -9.31 6.64 -22.28
N ASN A 137 -9.39 6.95 -20.98
CA ASN A 137 -9.46 8.32 -20.50
C ASN A 137 -8.22 9.12 -20.90
N LEU A 138 -7.03 8.52 -20.78
CA LEU A 138 -5.78 9.15 -21.19
C LEU A 138 -5.72 9.39 -22.71
N ALA A 139 -6.20 8.45 -23.52
CA ALA A 139 -6.27 8.62 -24.96
C ALA A 139 -7.26 9.74 -25.34
N GLY A 140 -8.42 9.79 -24.68
CA GLY A 140 -9.41 10.86 -24.84
C GLY A 140 -8.84 12.23 -24.47
N LEU A 141 -8.19 12.34 -23.31
CA LEU A 141 -7.53 13.59 -22.88
C LEU A 141 -6.41 14.02 -23.84
N LYS A 142 -5.63 13.08 -24.39
CA LYS A 142 -4.61 13.40 -25.41
C LYS A 142 -5.23 13.93 -26.70
N LEU A 143 -6.37 13.40 -27.11
CA LEU A 143 -7.09 13.87 -28.30
C LEU A 143 -7.66 15.27 -28.07
N ILE A 144 -8.31 15.51 -26.93
CA ILE A 144 -8.84 16.82 -26.56
C ILE A 144 -7.70 17.84 -26.49
N ARG A 145 -6.57 17.48 -25.87
CA ARG A 145 -5.38 18.35 -25.84
C ARG A 145 -4.92 18.70 -27.26
N ARG A 146 -4.81 17.72 -28.14
CA ARG A 146 -4.40 17.94 -29.54
C ARG A 146 -5.34 18.89 -30.28
N GLN A 147 -6.65 18.73 -30.12
CA GLN A 147 -7.63 19.63 -30.73
C GLN A 147 -7.52 21.07 -30.22
N ILE A 148 -7.25 21.25 -28.92
CA ILE A 148 -7.03 22.57 -28.32
C ILE A 148 -5.73 23.20 -28.84
N GLU A 149 -4.65 22.41 -28.98
CA GLU A 149 -3.38 22.86 -29.55
C GLU A 149 -3.52 23.25 -31.04
N GLU A 150 -4.29 22.49 -31.81
CA GLU A 150 -4.59 22.78 -33.23
C GLU A 150 -5.50 24.03 -33.40
N GLN A 151 -6.45 24.26 -32.48
CA GLN A 151 -7.34 25.43 -32.54
C GLN A 151 -6.68 26.74 -32.10
N ASN A 152 -5.74 26.67 -31.14
CA ASN A 152 -5.12 27.87 -30.56
C ASN A 152 -3.72 28.16 -31.13
N ASP A 153 -3.21 27.35 -32.07
CA ASP A 153 -1.86 27.43 -32.66
C ASP A 153 -0.72 27.56 -31.62
N VAL A 154 -0.97 27.03 -30.41
CA VAL A 154 -0.06 27.10 -29.26
C VAL A 154 0.03 25.70 -28.63
N ILE A 155 1.27 25.22 -28.48
CA ILE A 155 1.54 23.98 -27.75
C ILE A 155 1.32 24.25 -26.26
N LEU A 156 0.22 23.74 -25.71
CA LEU A 156 -0.06 23.81 -24.28
C LEU A 156 1.03 23.02 -23.53
N PHE A 157 1.88 23.74 -22.79
CA PHE A 157 2.94 23.19 -21.92
C PHE A 157 4.17 22.56 -22.62
N ALA A 158 4.72 23.22 -23.64
CA ALA A 158 6.01 22.84 -24.24
C ALA A 158 7.13 22.66 -23.18
N ASP A 159 7.23 23.58 -22.22
CA ASP A 159 8.24 23.57 -21.15
C ASP A 159 8.06 22.40 -20.15
N ALA A 160 6.82 22.07 -19.79
CA ALA A 160 6.56 20.99 -18.83
C ALA A 160 6.82 19.61 -19.48
N THR A 161 6.48 19.47 -20.76
CA THR A 161 6.70 18.22 -21.51
C THR A 161 8.19 17.95 -21.74
N GLN A 162 9.00 18.98 -22.02
CA GLN A 162 10.46 18.84 -22.10
C GLN A 162 11.10 18.43 -20.76
N LYS A 163 10.63 18.97 -19.63
CA LYS A 163 11.14 18.59 -18.30
C LYS A 163 10.79 17.15 -17.92
N LEU A 164 9.60 16.66 -18.27
CA LEU A 164 9.21 15.27 -17.99
C LEU A 164 9.97 14.27 -18.87
N THR A 165 10.05 14.51 -20.17
CA THR A 165 10.78 13.62 -21.12
C THR A 165 12.28 13.54 -20.83
N SER A 166 12.90 14.66 -20.46
CA SER A 166 14.31 14.66 -20.03
C SER A 166 14.54 13.88 -18.72
N ASN A 167 13.61 13.95 -17.77
CA ASN A 167 13.67 13.18 -16.52
C ASN A 167 13.41 11.68 -16.74
N GLU A 168 12.50 11.31 -17.63
CA GLU A 168 12.25 9.92 -18.02
C GLU A 168 13.44 9.32 -18.78
N ALA A 169 14.07 10.08 -19.68
CA ALA A 169 15.29 9.68 -20.38
C ALA A 169 16.46 9.43 -19.41
N LYS A 170 16.62 10.28 -18.39
CA LYS A 170 17.60 10.08 -17.30
C LYS A 170 17.30 8.81 -16.50
N LYS A 171 16.03 8.52 -16.18
CA LYS A 171 15.62 7.29 -15.49
C LYS A 171 15.88 6.04 -16.35
N ARG A 172 15.61 6.09 -17.66
CA ARG A 172 15.89 4.99 -18.61
C ARG A 172 17.39 4.70 -18.73
N LYS A 173 18.24 5.73 -18.79
CA LYS A 173 19.71 5.57 -18.78
C LYS A 173 20.19 4.91 -17.49
N LYS A 174 19.71 5.37 -16.33
CA LYS A 174 20.05 4.75 -15.02
C LYS A 174 19.65 3.27 -14.95
N ARG A 175 18.47 2.90 -15.45
CA ARG A 175 18.01 1.50 -15.49
C ARG A 175 18.87 0.62 -16.40
N LYS A 176 19.27 1.13 -17.57
CA LYS A 176 20.20 0.41 -18.47
C LYS A 176 21.58 0.20 -17.84
N ILE A 177 22.11 1.23 -17.17
CA ILE A 177 23.39 1.13 -16.47
C ILE A 177 23.30 0.08 -15.37
N ILE A 178 22.24 0.10 -14.54
CA ILE A 178 22.04 -0.90 -13.48
C ILE A 178 21.90 -2.31 -14.06
N SER A 179 21.19 -2.49 -15.18
CA SER A 179 21.11 -3.80 -15.86
C SER A 179 22.49 -4.30 -16.28
N CYS A 180 23.34 -3.44 -16.87
CA CYS A 180 24.69 -3.80 -17.27
C CYS A 180 25.63 -4.14 -16.09
N TYR A 181 25.30 -3.73 -14.85
CA TYR A 181 26.07 -4.09 -13.65
C TYR A 181 25.69 -5.45 -13.05
N PHE A 182 24.57 -6.04 -13.47
CA PHE A 182 24.10 -7.35 -12.98
C PHE A 182 24.33 -8.50 -13.97
N ASP A 183 24.90 -8.22 -15.15
CA ASP A 183 25.18 -9.19 -16.22
C ASP A 183 26.67 -9.65 -16.26
N TYR A 184 27.44 -9.50 -15.17
CA TYR A 184 28.81 -10.02 -15.00
C TYR A 184 28.92 -10.95 -13.78
#